data_AF-A0A060CF53-F1
#
_entry.id   AF-A0A060CF53-F1
#
_cell.length_a   1.000
_cell.length_b   1.000
_cell.length_c   1.000
_cell.angle_alpha   90.00
_cell.angle_beta   90.00
_cell.angle_gamma   90.00
#
_symmetry.space_group_name_H-M   'P 1'
#
loop_
_entity.id
_entity.type
_entity.pdbx_description
1 polymer ?
#
loop_
_entity_poly.entity_id
_entity_poly.type
_entity_poly.pdbx_seq_one_letter_code
_entity_poly.pdbx_strand_id
1 'polypeptide(L)' 'MAFLDMTTRVLDDNASVVGEQVWNLADFTTEDDIRRAVGNRKGVFTRDRQPKAAAHWLRRRWSGTGW' A
#
# COMPACT_ATOMS: atom_id res chain seq x y z
N MET A 1 -0.63 -8.50 7.04
CA MET A 1 0.32 -7.46 6.57
C MET A 1 1.57 -8.03 5.91
N ALA A 2 1.79 -9.36 5.95
CA ALA A 2 2.98 -10.06 5.44
C ALA A 2 3.61 -9.52 4.13
N PHE A 3 2.82 -9.12 3.14
CA PHE A 3 3.34 -8.53 1.91
C PHE A 3 4.09 -7.21 2.16
N LEU A 4 3.48 -6.25 2.84
CA LEU A 4 4.11 -4.95 3.14
C LEU A 4 5.31 -5.12 4.07
N ASP A 5 5.20 -5.98 5.07
CA ASP A 5 6.29 -6.29 6.01
C ASP A 5 7.52 -6.84 5.26
N MET A 6 7.30 -7.79 4.34
CA MET A 6 8.39 -8.38 3.55
C MET A 6 9.00 -7.37 2.58
N THR A 7 8.18 -6.64 1.83
CA THR A 7 8.67 -5.67 0.85
C THR A 7 9.49 -4.58 1.52
N THR A 8 8.96 -3.98 2.58
CA THR A 8 9.64 -2.87 3.28
C THR A 8 10.94 -3.32 3.94
N ARG A 9 11.01 -4.54 4.49
CA ARG A 9 12.27 -5.11 4.98
C ARG A 9 13.35 -5.16 3.88
N VAL A 10 13.00 -5.61 2.68
CA VAL A 10 13.94 -5.66 1.55
C VAL A 10 14.37 -4.27 1.09
N LEU A 11 13.46 -3.28 1.15
CA LEU A 11 13.81 -1.88 0.86
C LEU A 11 14.79 -1.32 1.90
N ASP A 12 14.55 -1.59 3.19
CA ASP A 12 15.41 -1.15 4.30
C ASP A 12 16.80 -1.82 4.25
N ASP A 13 16.89 -3.06 3.78
CA ASP A 13 18.15 -3.81 3.64
C ASP A 13 19.08 -3.28 2.52
N ASN A 14 18.62 -2.32 1.69
CA ASN A 14 19.40 -1.75 0.59
C ASN A 14 19.54 -0.23 0.71
N ALA A 15 20.72 0.23 1.12
CA ALA A 15 21.04 1.65 1.31
C ALA A 15 20.94 2.53 0.04
N SER A 16 20.88 1.95 -1.16
CA SER A 16 20.66 2.72 -2.41
C SER A 16 19.18 3.08 -2.63
N VAL A 17 18.24 2.51 -1.88
CA VAL A 17 16.83 2.87 -1.94
C VAL A 17 16.57 4.10 -1.09
N VAL A 18 16.10 5.18 -1.72
CA VAL A 18 15.90 6.49 -1.06
C VAL A 18 14.43 6.90 -0.93
N GLY A 19 13.50 6.02 -1.31
CA GLY A 19 12.07 6.31 -1.21
C GLY A 19 11.19 5.12 -1.53
N GLU A 20 9.98 5.13 -0.97
CA GLU A 20 8.95 4.12 -1.21
C GLU A 20 7.61 4.80 -1.54
N GLN A 21 7.01 4.44 -2.67
CA GLN A 21 5.69 4.89 -3.08
C GLN A 21 4.81 3.68 -3.37
N VAL A 22 3.75 3.49 -2.57
CA VAL A 22 2.87 2.33 -2.71
C VAL A 22 1.90 2.51 -3.88
N TRP A 23 1.54 1.41 -4.53
CA TRP A 23 0.46 1.40 -5.50
C TRP A 23 -0.78 0.70 -4.95
N ASN A 24 -1.94 1.34 -4.81
CA ASN A 24 -2.26 2.74 -5.11
C ASN A 24 -2.73 3.45 -3.84
N LEU A 25 -2.89 4.78 -3.90
CA LEU A 25 -3.56 5.52 -2.84
C LEU A 25 -4.97 4.97 -2.60
N ALA A 26 -5.81 4.89 -3.62
CA ALA A 26 -7.20 4.44 -3.49
C ALA A 26 -7.56 3.43 -4.57
N ASP A 27 -8.58 2.61 -4.30
CA ASP A 27 -9.17 1.75 -5.32
C ASP A 27 -9.72 2.62 -6.47
N PHE A 28 -9.57 2.16 -7.71
CA PHE A 28 -9.95 2.93 -8.91
C PHE A 28 -10.56 2.04 -9.99
N THR A 29 -11.38 2.64 -10.86
CA THR A 29 -12.01 1.94 -11.99
C THR A 29 -10.97 1.52 -13.01
N THR A 30 -11.12 0.32 -13.56
CA THR A 30 -10.43 -0.14 -14.77
C THR A 30 -11.48 -0.66 -15.74
N GLU A 31 -11.05 -1.02 -16.95
CA GLU A 31 -11.82 -1.91 -17.81
C GLU A 31 -12.13 -3.24 -17.10
N ASP A 32 -13.18 -3.90 -17.56
CA ASP A 32 -13.61 -5.20 -17.06
C ASP A 32 -12.63 -6.29 -17.52
N ASP A 33 -12.13 -7.06 -16.55
CA ASP A 33 -11.19 -8.17 -16.77
C ASP A 33 -11.34 -9.15 -15.59
N ILE A 34 -11.13 -10.45 -15.84
CA ILE A 34 -11.28 -11.48 -14.81
C ILE A 34 -10.36 -11.26 -13.57
N ARG A 35 -9.26 -10.51 -13.72
CA ARG A 35 -8.32 -10.13 -12.65
C ARG A 35 -8.63 -8.76 -12.04
N ARG A 36 -9.76 -8.15 -12.39
CA ARG A 36 -10.21 -6.82 -11.95
C ARG A 36 -11.58 -6.93 -11.29
N ALA A 37 -11.56 -7.29 -10.00
CA ALA A 37 -12.77 -7.42 -9.19
C ALA A 37 -13.43 -6.05 -8.94
N VAL A 38 -14.21 -5.60 -9.93
CA VAL A 38 -14.82 -4.26 -9.99
C VAL A 38 -13.72 -3.19 -9.88
N GLY A 39 -12.83 -3.18 -10.88
CA GLY A 39 -11.68 -2.28 -10.94
C GLY A 39 -10.42 -2.80 -10.24
N ASN A 40 -9.52 -1.88 -9.91
CA ASN A 40 -8.29 -2.15 -9.16
C ASN A 40 -8.54 -2.02 -7.65
N ARG A 41 -8.17 -3.07 -6.90
CA ARG A 41 -8.36 -3.18 -5.44
C ARG A 41 -7.07 -3.07 -4.61
N LYS A 42 -5.98 -2.62 -5.22
CA LYS A 42 -4.67 -2.43 -4.57
C LYS A 42 -4.59 -1.14 -3.76
N GLY A 43 -5.65 -0.34 -3.70
CA GLY A 43 -5.67 0.90 -2.94
C GLY A 43 -5.45 0.65 -1.45
N VAL A 44 -4.65 1.49 -0.79
CA VAL A 44 -4.55 1.50 0.68
C VAL A 44 -5.79 2.11 1.33
N PHE A 45 -6.51 2.94 0.58
CA PHE A 45 -7.87 3.38 0.85
C PHE A 45 -8.87 2.72 -0.11
N THR A 46 -10.14 2.64 0.30
CA THR A 46 -11.24 2.36 -0.62
C THR A 46 -11.43 3.52 -1.60
N ARG A 47 -12.24 3.30 -2.65
CA ARG A 47 -12.61 4.37 -3.58
C ARG A 47 -13.35 5.52 -2.89
N ASP A 48 -14.04 5.28 -1.78
CA ASP A 48 -14.70 6.32 -0.98
C ASP A 48 -13.81 6.87 0.14
N ARG A 49 -12.49 6.65 0.01
CA ARG A 49 -11.42 7.20 0.88
C ARG A 49 -11.50 6.70 2.33
N GLN A 50 -12.14 5.56 2.55
CA GLN A 50 -12.09 4.88 3.85
C GLN A 50 -10.79 4.08 3.99
N PRO A 51 -10.10 4.14 5.15
CA PRO A 51 -8.83 3.46 5.33
C PRO A 51 -9.00 1.94 5.38
N LYS A 52 -8.10 1.20 4.71
CA LYS A 52 -7.91 -0.23 4.96
C LYS A 52 -6.84 -0.44 6.03
N ALA A 53 -6.65 -1.69 6.48
CA ALA A 53 -5.59 -2.04 7.43
C ALA A 53 -4.19 -1.57 6.97
N ALA A 54 -3.92 -1.60 5.66
CA ALA A 54 -2.67 -1.12 5.08
C ALA A 54 -2.41 0.37 5.31
N ALA A 55 -3.45 1.23 5.27
CA ALA A 55 -3.30 2.67 5.55
C ALA A 55 -2.83 2.92 6.98
N HIS A 56 -3.39 2.20 7.96
CA HIS A 56 -2.96 2.31 9.36
C HIS A 56 -1.53 1.79 9.56
N TRP A 57 -1.15 0.71 8.87
CA TRP A 57 0.20 0.17 8.92
C TRP A 57 1.23 1.14 8.33
N LEU A 58 0.97 1.68 7.13
CA LEU A 58 1.85 2.65 6.47
C LEU A 58 1.96 3.94 7.27
N ARG A 59 0.84 4.43 7.85
CA ARG A 59 0.88 5.59 8.73
C ARG A 59 1.87 5.41 9.88
N ARG A 60 1.85 4.26 10.56
CA ARG A 60 2.82 3.97 11.65
C ARG A 60 4.25 4.02 11.14
N ARG A 61 4.55 3.29 10.05
CA ARG A 61 5.89 3.26 9.45
C ARG A 61 6.38 4.65 9.04
N TRP A 62 5.60 5.38 8.25
CA TRP A 62 6.01 6.68 7.68
C TRP A 62 6.08 7.82 8.69
N SER A 63 5.28 7.76 9.75
CA SER A 63 5.31 8.77 10.81
C SER A 63 6.57 8.71 11.68
N GLY A 64 7.40 7.67 11.54
CA GLY A 64 8.60 7.48 12.36
C GLY A 64 8.31 7.29 13.85
N THR A 65 7.04 7.23 14.26
CA THR A 65 6.62 6.94 15.63
C THR A 65 6.64 5.42 15.78
N GLY A 66 7.80 4.91 16.21
CA GLY A 66 7.88 3.58 16.81
C GLY A 66 6.93 3.51 18.01
N TRP A 67 6.39 2.32 18.27
CA TRP A 67 5.77 2.01 19.56
C TRP A 67 6.87 1.61 20.54
#